data_AF-A0A7X9DFB2-F1
#
_entry.id   AF-A0A7X9DFB2-F1
#
_cell.length_a   1.000
_cell.length_b   1.000
_cell.length_c   1.000
_cell.angle_alpha   90.00
_cell.angle_beta   90.00
_cell.angle_gamma   90.00
#
_symmetry.space_group_name_H-M   'P 1'
#
loop_
_entity.id
_entity.type
_entity.pdbx_description
1 polymer ?
#
loop_
_entity_poly.entity_id
_entity_poly.type
_entity_poly.pdbx_seq_one_letter_code
_entity_poly.pdbx_strand_id
1 'polypeptide(L)' 'FKNKYILWDKSSTIRFLKPARTSLIAKIKIPDDEFDAIQHELKHNESVERTYTIEWKDNAGNIVAQIDKVLYFKNKKAL' A
#
# COMPACT_ATOMS: atom_id res chain seq x y z
N PHE A 1 -3.84 6.14 -13.12
CA PHE A 1 -4.07 6.21 -11.65
C PHE A 1 -3.96 7.62 -11.06
N LYS A 2 -2.77 8.27 -11.07
CA LYS A 2 -2.45 9.51 -10.28
C LYS A 2 -3.47 10.68 -10.33
N ASN A 3 -4.25 10.83 -11.39
CA ASN A 3 -5.16 11.97 -11.54
C ASN A 3 -6.61 11.69 -11.13
N LYS A 4 -6.97 10.42 -10.84
CA LYS A 4 -8.35 10.04 -10.48
C LYS A 4 -8.53 9.70 -9.00
N TYR A 5 -7.46 9.27 -8.32
CA TYR A 5 -7.52 8.78 -6.94
C TYR A 5 -6.55 9.53 -6.04
N ILE A 6 -6.96 9.70 -4.79
CA ILE A 6 -6.10 10.00 -3.64
C ILE A 6 -5.72 8.66 -3.04
N LEU A 7 -4.41 8.44 -2.85
CA LEU A 7 -3.86 7.28 -2.18
C LEU A 7 -3.00 7.77 -1.03
N TRP A 8 -3.38 7.45 0.21
CA TRP A 8 -2.63 7.80 1.41
C TRP A 8 -2.23 6.54 2.16
N ASP A 9 -0.99 6.49 2.62
CA ASP A 9 -0.56 5.53 3.64
C ASP A 9 -1.07 6.05 4.98
N LYS A 10 -2.05 5.34 5.56
CA LYS A 10 -2.77 5.79 6.75
C LYS A 10 -2.10 5.31 8.03
N SER A 11 -1.68 4.06 8.06
CA SER A 11 -0.94 3.49 9.18
C SER A 11 -0.12 2.28 8.72
N SER A 12 0.89 1.92 9.52
CA SER A 12 1.73 0.75 9.25
C SER A 12 2.11 0.05 10.55
N THR A 13 2.06 -1.28 10.56
CA THR A 13 2.66 -2.12 11.61
C THR A 13 3.92 -2.76 11.02
N ILE A 14 5.07 -2.56 11.67
CA ILE A 14 6.36 -3.04 11.18
C ILE A 14 6.94 -4.06 12.14
N ARG A 15 7.33 -5.23 11.60
CA ARG A 15 8.14 -6.22 12.28
C ARG A 15 9.55 -6.20 11.70
N PHE A 16 10.49 -5.64 12.46
CA PHE A 16 11.91 -5.67 12.11
C PHE A 16 12.47 -7.08 12.35
N LEU A 17 13.01 -7.70 11.29
CA LEU A 17 13.60 -9.04 11.36
C LEU A 17 15.12 -8.96 11.51
N LYS A 18 15.76 -7.95 10.92
CA LYS A 18 17.21 -7.75 10.87
C LYS A 18 17.55 -6.25 10.89
N PRO A 19 18.77 -5.84 11.32
CA PRO A 19 19.19 -4.45 11.25
C PRO A 19 19.34 -3.98 9.80
N ALA A 20 18.79 -2.81 9.47
CA ALA A 20 18.95 -2.16 8.18
C ALA A 20 20.32 -1.46 8.12
N ARG A 21 21.20 -1.90 7.22
CA ARG A 21 22.56 -1.33 7.04
C ARG A 21 22.74 -0.59 5.71
N THR A 22 21.76 -0.71 4.83
CA THR A 22 21.74 -0.13 3.48
C THR A 22 20.34 0.37 3.17
N SER A 23 20.17 1.03 2.03
CA SER A 23 18.85 1.43 1.54
C SER A 23 17.93 0.23 1.41
N LEU A 24 16.67 0.41 1.83
CA LEU A 24 15.63 -0.59 1.71
C LEU A 24 14.64 -0.21 0.61
N ILE A 25 14.15 -1.21 -0.11
CA ILE A 25 13.15 -1.04 -1.16
C ILE A 25 11.93 -1.88 -0.79
N ALA A 26 10.74 -1.30 -0.96
CA ALA A 26 9.45 -1.98 -0.88
C ALA A 26 8.73 -1.88 -2.22
N LYS A 27 7.97 -2.92 -2.56
CA LYS A 27 7.04 -2.89 -3.68
C LYS A 27 5.68 -3.35 -3.18
N ILE A 28 4.66 -2.52 -3.42
CA ILE A 28 3.26 -2.89 -3.24
C ILE A 28 2.73 -3.21 -4.63
N LYS A 29 2.24 -4.43 -4.84
CA LYS A 29 1.54 -4.81 -6.05
C LYS A 29 0.07 -4.97 -5.68
N ILE A 30 -0.77 -4.15 -6.30
CA ILE A 30 -2.23 -4.28 -6.23
C ILE A 30 -2.64 -4.98 -7.53
N PRO A 31 -3.16 -6.22 -7.47
CA PRO A 31 -3.72 -6.91 -8.63
C PRO A 31 -4.85 -6.12 -9.31
N ASP A 32 -5.04 -6.32 -10.61
CA ASP A 32 -6.05 -5.57 -11.38
C ASP A 32 -7.48 -5.86 -10.88
N ASP A 33 -7.78 -7.09 -10.48
CA ASP A 33 -9.06 -7.51 -9.91
C ASP A 33 -9.33 -6.88 -8.53
N GLU A 34 -8.32 -6.80 -7.67
CA GLU A 34 -8.42 -6.07 -6.41
C GLU A 34 -8.64 -4.58 -6.66
N PHE A 35 -7.95 -4.03 -7.67
CA PHE A 35 -8.11 -2.64 -8.05
C PHE A 35 -9.52 -2.35 -8.56
N ASP A 36 -10.08 -3.21 -9.41
CA ASP A 36 -11.45 -3.11 -9.90
C ASP A 36 -12.47 -3.17 -8.74
N ALA A 37 -12.23 -4.01 -7.73
CA ALA A 37 -13.05 -4.09 -6.53
C ALA A 37 -13.00 -2.78 -5.71
N ILE A 38 -11.81 -2.20 -5.53
CA ILE A 38 -11.64 -0.88 -4.90
C ILE A 38 -12.43 0.19 -5.68
N GLN A 39 -12.35 0.17 -7.02
CA GLN A 39 -13.08 1.12 -7.86
C GLN A 39 -14.60 0.95 -7.73
N HIS A 40 -15.09 -0.28 -7.62
CA HIS A 40 -16.50 -0.56 -7.42
C HIS A 40 -16.99 -0.04 -6.06
N GLU A 41 -16.29 -0.33 -4.97
CA GLU A 41 -16.64 0.14 -3.63
C GLU A 41 -16.65 1.68 -3.54
N LEU A 42 -15.72 2.34 -4.22
CA LEU A 42 -15.66 3.81 -4.29
C LEU A 42 -16.78 4.47 -5.10
N LYS A 43 -17.66 3.70 -5.77
CA LYS A 43 -18.89 4.24 -6.36
C LYS A 43 -19.95 4.52 -5.29
N HIS A 44 -19.88 3.82 -4.17
CA HIS A 44 -20.88 3.85 -3.12
C HIS A 44 -20.34 4.41 -1.80
N ASN A 45 -19.02 4.49 -1.66
CA ASN A 45 -18.33 5.02 -0.48
C ASN A 45 -17.45 6.21 -0.88
N GLU A 46 -17.34 7.21 0.01
CA GLU A 46 -16.42 8.34 -0.20
C GLU A 46 -14.95 7.90 -0.26
N SER A 47 -14.63 6.83 0.48
CA SER A 47 -13.30 6.26 0.58
C SER A 47 -13.34 4.80 1.01
N VAL A 48 -12.23 4.12 0.79
CA VAL A 48 -12.05 2.73 1.18
C VAL A 48 -10.62 2.49 1.68
N GLU A 49 -10.47 1.57 2.63
CA GLU A 49 -9.17 1.17 3.17
C GLU A 49 -8.86 -0.29 2.80
N ARG A 50 -7.57 -0.56 2.56
CA ARG A 50 -7.03 -1.90 2.28
C ARG A 50 -5.74 -2.11 3.06
N THR A 51 -5.55 -3.32 3.56
CA THR A 51 -4.32 -3.71 4.23
C THR A 51 -3.47 -4.57 3.31
N TYR A 52 -2.22 -4.18 3.09
CA TYR A 52 -1.25 -4.94 2.30
C TYR A 52 -0.04 -5.30 3.16
N THR A 53 0.30 -6.59 3.19
CA THR A 53 1.57 -7.05 3.73
C THR A 53 2.65 -6.93 2.67
N ILE A 54 3.70 -6.17 2.97
CA ILE A 54 4.86 -5.99 2.10
C ILE A 54 6.17 -6.24 2.84
N GLU A 55 7.25 -6.32 2.06
CA GLU A 55 8.58 -6.56 2.56
C GLU A 55 9.48 -5.37 2.23
N TRP A 56 10.24 -4.91 3.23
CA TRP A 56 11.43 -4.12 2.98
C TRP A 56 12.61 -5.03 2.72
N LYS A 57 13.22 -4.87 1.55
CA LYS A 57 14.37 -5.64 1.10
C LYS A 57 15.60 -4.76 0.96
N ASP A 58 16.76 -5.28 1.34
CA ASP A 58 18.04 -4.63 1.04
C ASP A 58 18.42 -4.79 -0.45
N ASN A 59 19.55 -4.22 -0.84
CA ASN A 59 20.06 -4.29 -2.22
C ASN A 59 20.39 -5.71 -2.69
N ALA A 60 20.56 -6.67 -1.79
CA ALA A 60 20.77 -8.09 -2.10
C ALA A 60 19.45 -8.88 -2.15
N GLY A 61 18.31 -8.22 -1.92
CA GLY A 61 16.99 -8.85 -1.91
C GLY A 61 16.61 -9.52 -0.59
N ASN A 62 17.43 -9.39 0.46
CA ASN A 62 17.11 -9.97 1.76
C ASN A 62 15.99 -9.18 2.44
N ILE A 63 15.02 -9.88 3.01
CA ILE A 63 13.96 -9.25 3.80
C ILE A 63 14.55 -8.75 5.14
N VAL A 64 14.38 -7.46 5.39
CA VAL A 64 14.83 -6.76 6.60
C VAL A 64 13.66 -6.51 7.55
N ALA A 65 12.48 -6.23 7.00
CA ALA A 65 11.26 -6.06 7.78
C ALA A 65 10.03 -6.50 6.98
N GLN A 66 9.01 -6.97 7.70
CA GLN A 66 7.66 -7.17 7.19
C GLN A 66 6.79 -5.99 7.65
N ILE A 67 5.97 -5.46 6.76
CA ILE A 67 5.13 -4.29 7.03
C ILE A 67 3.70 -4.59 6.60
N ASP A 68 2.76 -4.47 7.53
CA ASP A 68 1.35 -4.41 7.22
C ASP A 68 0.96 -2.94 7.05
N LYS A 69 0.64 -2.53 5.83
CA LYS A 69 0.27 -1.15 5.48
C LYS A 69 -1.23 -1.01 5.31
N VAL A 70 -1.83 -0.05 5.99
CA VAL A 70 -3.21 0.37 5.73
C VAL A 70 -3.19 1.51 4.73
N LEU A 71 -3.64 1.24 3.52
CA LEU A 71 -3.74 2.21 2.44
C LEU A 71 -5.18 2.71 2.30
N TYR A 72 -5.33 4.03 2.30
CA TYR A 72 -6.58 4.75 2.09
C TYR A 72 -6.71 5.17 0.62
N PHE A 73 -7.84 4.86 0.01
CA PHE A 73 -8.19 5.20 -1.36
C PHE A 73 -9.43 6.09 -1.37
N LYS A 74 -9.40 7.18 -2.14
CA LYS A 74 -10.55 8.07 -2.37
C LYS A 74 -10.59 8.57 -3.81
N ASN A 75 -11.78 8.73 -4.38
CA ASN A 75 -11.97 9.40 -5.66
C ASN A 75 -11.65 10.90 -5.56
N LYS A 76 -10.80 11.43 -6.45
CA LYS A 76 -10.49 12.88 -6.51
C LYS A 76 -11.67 13.73 -6.97
N LYS A 77 -12.57 13.16 -7.79
CA LYS A 77 -13.72 13.88 -8.38
C LYS A 77 -14.95 13.95 -7.48
N ALA A 78 -14.92 13.33 -6.30
CA ALA A 78 -15.98 13.44 -5.30
C ALA A 78 -15.79 14.68 -4.41
N LEU A 79 -15.24 15.76 -4.98
CA LEU A 79 -15.08 17.09 -4.38
C LEU A 79 -15.92 18.08 -5.19
#